data_AF-A0A357AI70-F1
#
_entry.id   AF-A0A357AI70-F1
#
_cell.length_a   1.000
_cell.length_b   1.000
_cell.length_c   1.000
_cell.angle_alpha   90.00
_cell.angle_beta   90.00
_cell.angle_gamma   90.00
#
_symmetry.space_group_name_H-M   'P 1'
#
loop_
_entity.id
_entity.type
_entity.pdbx_description
1 polymer ?
#
loop_
_entity_poly.entity_id
_entity_poly.type
_entity_poly.pdbx_seq_one_letter_code
_entity_poly.pdbx_strand_id
1 'polypeptide(L)'
;MPKIRKTKADAGATEPKIKDFLDMIAPGIIKFNTDHFICGNTYRCVWALREYPTATDEQAILRHLGEKDGVTLRIYTRQVTAAEEKRIIHNAANKNRMDKSSTNDLQQTVTAESNLQDVVTLVSSMHRNREPLLHCAVFIELTSNNLDDLKLLQTDVLTELVRSKLNVDRLILRQREGFLSVGPAGRNVFGSQFERVLPASSVANLYPFNYSGKTDPRGFYLGRDKFGSNIIVDFDKRDDDKTNANILILGNSGQGKSYLLKLILCNILESGKAVLCLDPEHEYIDLAESFGCFIDLMRGQYRINPLEPKTWDEGGSPEDADAPQAFRQSTKLSQHISFLKDFFRCYKDFSDRHIDAIEIMLGKLYEKFGISDRTDFRSLAATDYPILSDLYALIDDEFRGYDKTKYQLYPQELLQEILLGLHSMCMGA
;
A
#
# COMPACT_ATOMS: atom_id res chain seq x y z
N MET A 1 81.76 -24.73 -53.51
CA MET A 1 81.12 -23.75 -52.61
C MET A 1 80.23 -24.48 -51.61
N PRO A 2 80.48 -24.42 -50.30
CA PRO A 2 79.70 -25.16 -49.32
C PRO A 2 78.39 -24.43 -49.03
N LYS A 3 77.27 -25.17 -49.09
CA LYS A 3 75.94 -24.66 -48.70
C LYS A 3 75.87 -24.57 -47.18
N ILE A 4 75.88 -23.34 -46.67
CA ILE A 4 75.67 -23.01 -45.26
C ILE A 4 74.26 -23.45 -44.85
N ARG A 5 74.22 -24.39 -43.91
CA ARG A 5 73.00 -24.87 -43.26
C ARG A 5 72.54 -23.79 -42.29
N LYS A 6 71.54 -22.98 -42.66
CA LYS A 6 70.89 -22.02 -41.75
C LYS A 6 70.09 -22.80 -40.70
N THR A 7 70.64 -22.90 -39.50
CA THR A 7 69.91 -23.18 -38.27
C THR A 7 68.81 -22.13 -38.11
N LYS A 8 67.54 -22.55 -38.09
CA LYS A 8 66.43 -21.71 -37.65
C LYS A 8 66.60 -21.54 -36.13
N ALA A 9 66.93 -20.32 -35.72
CA ALA A 9 66.97 -19.91 -34.34
C ALA A 9 65.57 -20.05 -33.72
N ASP A 10 65.56 -20.67 -32.55
CA ASP A 10 64.45 -20.68 -31.61
C ASP A 10 64.35 -19.32 -30.91
N ALA A 11 63.20 -19.06 -30.30
CA ALA A 11 62.86 -17.90 -29.46
C ALA A 11 62.63 -16.56 -30.18
N GLY A 12 61.45 -16.44 -30.81
CA GLY A 12 60.78 -15.15 -30.90
C GLY A 12 60.36 -14.71 -29.49
N ALA A 13 61.13 -13.82 -28.87
CA ALA A 13 60.74 -13.12 -27.67
C ALA A 13 59.43 -12.37 -27.95
N THR A 14 58.32 -12.90 -27.46
CA THR A 14 57.06 -12.18 -27.39
C THR A 14 57.27 -11.02 -26.42
N GLU A 15 57.16 -9.79 -26.91
CA GLU A 15 57.11 -8.59 -26.07
C GLU A 15 56.14 -8.80 -24.89
N PRO A 16 56.43 -8.28 -23.68
CA PRO A 16 55.53 -8.42 -22.54
C PRO A 16 54.22 -7.71 -22.88
N LYS A 17 53.21 -8.48 -23.28
CA LYS A 17 51.89 -7.97 -23.59
C LYS A 17 51.30 -7.42 -22.29
N ILE A 18 51.12 -6.11 -22.23
CA ILE A 18 50.42 -5.46 -21.11
C ILE A 18 49.02 -6.08 -21.04
N LYS A 19 48.66 -6.63 -19.88
CA LYS A 19 47.33 -7.24 -19.68
C LYS A 19 46.27 -6.18 -19.92
N ASP A 20 45.35 -6.48 -20.84
CA ASP A 20 44.18 -5.63 -21.05
C ASP A 20 43.13 -5.89 -19.95
N PHE A 21 42.14 -5.01 -19.80
CA PHE A 21 41.07 -5.18 -18.81
C PHE A 21 40.37 -6.54 -18.93
N LEU A 22 40.14 -7.00 -20.15
CA LEU A 22 39.54 -8.32 -20.42
C LEU A 22 40.43 -9.48 -19.93
N ASP A 23 41.76 -9.35 -20.02
CA ASP A 23 42.70 -10.35 -19.51
C ASP A 23 42.73 -10.37 -17.97
N MET A 24 42.39 -9.26 -17.32
CA MET A 24 42.30 -9.17 -15.85
C MET A 24 41.01 -9.77 -15.29
N ILE A 25 39.89 -9.67 -16.02
CA ILE A 25 38.58 -10.18 -15.58
C ILE A 25 38.28 -11.59 -16.11
N ALA A 26 39.09 -12.11 -17.04
CA ALA A 26 38.92 -13.46 -17.55
C ALA A 26 39.13 -14.49 -16.42
N PRO A 27 38.24 -15.49 -16.28
CA PRO A 27 38.39 -16.50 -15.25
C PRO A 27 39.65 -17.33 -15.50
N GLY A 28 40.45 -17.53 -14.45
CA GLY A 28 41.73 -18.24 -14.57
C GLY A 28 41.61 -19.72 -14.98
N ILE A 29 40.48 -20.37 -14.67
CA ILE A 29 40.20 -21.77 -15.02
C ILE A 29 38.74 -21.87 -15.46
N ILE A 30 38.50 -22.53 -16.59
CA ILE A 30 37.16 -22.99 -16.99
C ILE A 30 37.26 -24.47 -17.38
N LYS A 31 36.43 -25.32 -16.77
CA LYS A 31 36.27 -26.73 -17.15
C LYS A 31 34.78 -27.09 -17.25
N PHE A 32 34.34 -27.55 -18.41
CA PHE A 32 32.97 -27.99 -18.63
C PHE A 32 32.82 -29.50 -18.37
N ASN A 33 31.84 -29.87 -17.55
CA ASN A 33 31.40 -31.24 -17.33
C ASN A 33 29.97 -31.42 -17.92
N THR A 34 29.38 -32.60 -17.73
CA THR A 34 28.09 -32.96 -18.32
C THR A 34 26.93 -32.06 -17.84
N ASP A 35 26.85 -31.78 -16.55
CA ASP A 35 25.72 -31.10 -15.90
C ASP A 35 26.13 -29.80 -15.16
N HIS A 36 27.42 -29.56 -15.03
CA HIS A 36 27.99 -28.38 -14.37
C HIS A 36 29.33 -27.99 -15.01
N PHE A 37 29.90 -26.87 -14.59
CA PHE A 37 31.22 -26.42 -14.99
C PHE A 37 31.94 -25.77 -13.81
N ILE A 38 33.27 -25.79 -13.85
CA ILE A 38 34.14 -25.14 -12.88
C ILE A 38 34.58 -23.81 -13.49
N CYS A 39 34.38 -22.72 -12.76
CA CYS A 39 34.79 -21.37 -13.14
C CYS A 39 35.59 -20.74 -11.99
N GLY A 40 36.89 -20.58 -12.19
CA GLY A 40 37.82 -20.21 -11.12
C GLY A 40 37.78 -21.23 -9.98
N ASN A 41 37.37 -20.78 -8.80
CA ASN A 41 37.27 -21.60 -7.58
C ASN A 41 35.82 -22.03 -7.26
N THR A 42 34.89 -21.84 -8.20
CA THR A 42 33.46 -22.11 -8.00
C THR A 42 32.94 -23.20 -8.93
N TYR A 43 31.98 -23.97 -8.44
CA TYR A 43 31.20 -24.93 -9.20
C TYR A 43 29.89 -24.27 -9.60
N ARG A 44 29.54 -24.36 -10.88
CA ARG A 44 28.38 -23.66 -11.44
C ARG A 44 27.59 -24.54 -12.38
N CYS A 45 26.30 -24.28 -12.50
CA CYS A 45 25.49 -24.84 -13.59
C CYS A 45 24.49 -23.80 -14.09
N VAL A 46 24.13 -23.89 -15.37
CA VAL A 46 23.11 -23.04 -15.98
C VAL A 46 21.90 -23.87 -16.37
N TRP A 47 20.73 -23.39 -16.00
CA TRP A 47 19.44 -23.89 -16.42
C TRP A 47 18.71 -22.86 -17.29
N ALA A 48 17.90 -23.31 -18.23
CA ALA A 48 17.06 -22.47 -19.06
C ALA A 48 15.58 -22.70 -18.74
N LEU A 49 14.82 -21.65 -18.51
CA LEU A 49 13.38 -21.75 -18.24
C LEU A 49 12.65 -22.09 -19.55
N ARG A 50 11.86 -23.19 -19.56
CA ARG A 50 11.11 -23.65 -20.73
C ARG A 50 9.66 -23.21 -20.69
N GLU A 51 8.99 -23.44 -19.56
CA GLU A 51 7.56 -23.17 -19.44
C GLU A 51 7.32 -22.29 -18.21
N TYR A 52 6.61 -21.21 -18.45
CA TYR A 52 6.11 -20.26 -17.48
C TYR A 52 4.77 -19.71 -17.98
N PRO A 53 3.81 -19.35 -17.11
CA PRO A 53 2.48 -18.91 -17.54
C PRO A 53 2.53 -17.74 -18.52
N THR A 54 1.68 -17.76 -19.55
CA THR A 54 1.56 -16.68 -20.54
C THR A 54 0.82 -15.46 -20.01
N ALA A 55 -0.04 -15.67 -19.01
CA ALA A 55 -0.67 -14.64 -18.19
C ALA A 55 -0.69 -15.14 -16.74
N THR A 56 -0.23 -14.30 -15.82
CA THR A 56 -0.26 -14.57 -14.39
C THR A 56 -0.52 -13.27 -13.64
N ASP A 57 -1.47 -13.30 -12.70
CA ASP A 57 -1.76 -12.20 -11.78
C ASP A 57 -0.70 -12.06 -10.67
N GLU A 58 0.13 -13.10 -10.47
CA GLU A 58 1.26 -13.09 -9.55
C GLU A 58 2.41 -12.22 -10.09
N GLN A 59 2.79 -11.23 -9.30
CA GLN A 59 3.93 -10.36 -9.61
C GLN A 59 5.22 -11.00 -9.10
N ALA A 60 6.32 -10.76 -9.80
CA ALA A 60 7.67 -11.21 -9.42
C ALA A 60 7.80 -12.73 -9.25
N ILE A 61 7.41 -13.51 -10.27
CA ILE A 61 7.39 -14.97 -10.26
C ILE A 61 8.75 -15.58 -9.86
N LEU A 62 9.86 -14.95 -10.25
CA LEU A 62 11.22 -15.43 -9.98
C LEU A 62 11.81 -14.86 -8.68
N ARG A 63 11.02 -14.21 -7.83
CA ARG A 63 11.51 -13.53 -6.63
C ARG A 63 12.23 -14.44 -5.64
N HIS A 64 11.64 -15.61 -5.32
CA HIS A 64 12.26 -16.56 -4.41
C HIS A 64 13.61 -17.07 -4.92
N LEU A 65 13.84 -17.02 -6.24
CA LEU A 65 15.13 -17.32 -6.84
C LEU A 65 16.08 -16.12 -6.79
N GLY A 66 15.58 -14.90 -6.99
CA GLY A 66 16.37 -13.67 -6.91
C GLY A 66 16.86 -13.32 -5.51
N GLU A 67 16.18 -13.78 -4.46
CA GLU A 67 16.59 -13.59 -3.05
C GLU A 67 17.53 -14.70 -2.53
N LYS A 68 17.74 -15.77 -3.31
CA LYS A 68 18.60 -16.90 -2.89
C LYS A 68 20.07 -16.62 -3.18
N ASP A 69 20.91 -16.90 -2.19
CA ASP A 69 22.36 -16.86 -2.36
C ASP A 69 22.82 -17.91 -3.38
N GLY A 70 23.86 -17.57 -4.14
CA GLY A 70 24.39 -18.40 -5.22
C GLY A 70 23.52 -18.49 -6.48
N VAL A 71 22.39 -17.78 -6.57
CA VAL A 71 21.52 -17.76 -7.76
C VAL A 71 21.69 -16.46 -8.53
N THR A 72 21.89 -16.55 -9.85
CA THR A 72 21.91 -15.40 -10.75
C THR A 72 20.90 -15.60 -11.88
N LEU A 73 19.99 -14.64 -12.03
CA LEU A 73 18.96 -14.64 -13.07
C LEU A 73 19.39 -13.76 -14.25
N ARG A 74 19.21 -14.27 -15.46
CA ARG A 74 19.51 -13.57 -16.71
C ARG A 74 18.30 -13.61 -17.61
N ILE A 75 17.66 -12.45 -17.77
CA ILE A 75 16.45 -12.27 -18.58
C ILE A 75 16.85 -11.51 -19.83
N TYR A 76 16.72 -12.15 -20.99
CA TYR A 76 16.88 -11.52 -22.29
C TYR A 76 15.51 -11.10 -22.82
N THR A 77 15.42 -9.85 -23.29
CA THR A 77 14.20 -9.32 -23.88
C THR A 77 14.52 -8.63 -25.20
N ARG A 78 13.74 -8.92 -26.25
CA ARG A 78 13.74 -8.14 -27.50
C ARG A 78 12.32 -7.95 -28.00
N GLN A 79 12.03 -6.81 -28.61
CA GLN A 79 10.72 -6.56 -29.19
C GLN A 79 10.45 -7.50 -30.38
N VAL A 80 9.21 -7.97 -30.48
CA VAL A 80 8.72 -8.68 -31.67
C VAL A 80 8.57 -7.67 -32.80
N THR A 81 9.12 -7.98 -33.96
CA THR A 81 8.96 -7.12 -35.14
C THR A 81 7.56 -7.28 -35.75
N ALA A 82 7.04 -6.24 -36.44
CA ALA A 82 5.73 -6.31 -37.10
C ALA A 82 5.60 -7.47 -38.11
N ALA A 83 6.71 -7.92 -38.71
CA ALA A 83 6.72 -9.07 -39.60
C ALA A 83 6.62 -10.41 -38.83
N GLU A 84 7.31 -10.55 -37.71
CA GLU A 84 7.19 -11.69 -36.81
C GLU A 84 5.80 -11.77 -36.19
N GLU A 85 5.24 -10.64 -35.76
CA GLU A 85 3.89 -10.52 -35.19
C GLU A 85 2.84 -11.07 -36.16
N LYS A 86 2.86 -10.63 -37.43
CA LYS A 86 1.96 -11.16 -38.48
C LYS A 86 2.12 -12.67 -38.67
N ARG A 87 3.35 -13.19 -38.61
CA ARG A 87 3.61 -14.64 -38.71
C ARG A 87 3.09 -15.41 -37.51
N ILE A 88 3.25 -14.87 -36.30
CA ILE A 88 2.77 -15.48 -35.05
C ILE A 88 1.23 -15.58 -35.11
N ILE A 89 0.55 -14.49 -35.49
CA ILE A 89 -0.92 -14.47 -35.63
C ILE A 89 -1.38 -15.44 -36.73
N HIS A 90 -0.70 -15.47 -37.87
CA HIS A 90 -1.06 -16.37 -38.98
C HIS A 90 -0.86 -17.85 -38.60
N ASN A 91 0.24 -18.18 -37.94
CA ASN A 91 0.51 -19.55 -37.48
C ASN A 91 -0.46 -19.98 -36.38
N ALA A 92 -0.80 -19.08 -35.45
CA ALA A 92 -1.83 -19.28 -34.45
C ALA A 92 -3.21 -19.56 -35.07
N ALA A 93 -3.59 -18.78 -36.09
CA ALA A 93 -4.86 -18.95 -36.79
C ALA A 93 -4.92 -20.27 -37.59
N ASN A 94 -3.80 -20.68 -38.22
CA ASN A 94 -3.75 -21.94 -38.96
C ASN A 94 -3.75 -23.16 -38.04
N LYS A 95 -3.04 -23.10 -36.91
CA LYS A 95 -3.02 -24.18 -35.91
C LYS A 95 -4.41 -24.40 -35.30
N ASN A 96 -5.13 -23.31 -35.01
CA ASN A 96 -6.55 -23.31 -34.63
C ASN A 96 -7.46 -24.04 -35.64
N ARG A 97 -7.18 -23.93 -36.95
CA ARG A 97 -7.98 -24.59 -38.00
C ARG A 97 -7.66 -26.07 -38.13
N MET A 98 -6.40 -26.46 -37.91
CA MET A 98 -5.94 -27.85 -38.02
C MET A 98 -6.30 -28.70 -36.80
N ASP A 99 -6.18 -28.17 -35.58
CA ASP A 99 -6.45 -28.94 -34.35
C ASP A 99 -7.94 -29.30 -34.19
N LYS A 100 -8.85 -28.54 -34.81
CA LYS A 100 -10.27 -28.90 -34.93
C LYS A 100 -10.55 -30.10 -35.83
N SER A 101 -9.58 -30.54 -36.65
CA SER A 101 -9.76 -31.60 -37.64
C SER A 101 -9.14 -32.95 -37.25
N SER A 102 -8.31 -32.99 -36.21
CA SER A 102 -7.54 -34.17 -35.80
C SER A 102 -7.88 -34.62 -34.38
N THR A 103 -9.09 -35.15 -34.19
CA THR A 103 -9.55 -35.77 -32.94
C THR A 103 -9.17 -37.25 -32.89
N ASN A 104 -8.00 -37.60 -32.37
CA ASN A 104 -7.68 -39.01 -32.08
C ASN A 104 -7.00 -39.26 -30.72
N ASP A 105 -6.73 -38.23 -29.89
CA ASP A 105 -6.06 -38.46 -28.61
C ASP A 105 -6.47 -37.41 -27.55
N LEU A 106 -7.19 -37.84 -26.50
CA LEU A 106 -7.81 -36.96 -25.48
C LEU A 106 -6.79 -36.10 -24.69
N GLN A 107 -5.56 -36.60 -24.49
CA GLN A 107 -4.51 -35.82 -23.83
C GLN A 107 -3.89 -34.76 -24.75
N GLN A 108 -3.80 -35.06 -26.04
CA GLN A 108 -3.31 -34.12 -27.04
C GLN A 108 -4.33 -33.00 -27.29
N THR A 109 -5.63 -33.32 -27.27
CA THR A 109 -6.68 -32.29 -27.39
C THR A 109 -6.68 -31.33 -26.21
N VAL A 110 -6.53 -31.81 -24.97
CA VAL A 110 -6.48 -30.93 -23.78
C VAL A 110 -5.23 -30.04 -23.78
N THR A 111 -4.08 -30.58 -24.15
CA THR A 111 -2.82 -29.82 -24.22
C THR A 111 -2.82 -28.83 -25.38
N ALA A 112 -3.41 -29.19 -26.52
CA ALA A 112 -3.61 -28.31 -27.66
C ALA A 112 -4.60 -27.17 -27.33
N GLU A 113 -5.70 -27.47 -26.63
CA GLU A 113 -6.68 -26.48 -26.18
C GLU A 113 -6.07 -25.47 -25.21
N SER A 114 -5.25 -25.90 -24.24
CA SER A 114 -4.56 -24.97 -23.33
C SER A 114 -3.59 -24.06 -24.08
N ASN A 115 -2.79 -24.61 -24.99
CA ASN A 115 -1.88 -23.82 -25.82
C ASN A 115 -2.63 -22.86 -26.76
N LEU A 116 -3.83 -23.23 -27.22
CA LEU A 116 -4.69 -22.37 -28.01
C LEU A 116 -5.30 -21.25 -27.18
N GLN A 117 -5.73 -21.53 -25.97
CA GLN A 117 -6.30 -20.53 -25.06
C GLN A 117 -5.25 -19.47 -24.68
N ASP A 118 -4.01 -19.88 -24.45
CA ASP A 118 -2.87 -18.98 -24.23
C ASP A 118 -2.66 -18.04 -25.41
N VAL A 119 -2.66 -18.58 -26.64
CA VAL A 119 -2.50 -17.79 -27.87
C VAL A 119 -3.68 -16.85 -28.12
N VAL A 120 -4.90 -17.27 -27.83
CA VAL A 120 -6.10 -16.42 -27.91
C VAL A 120 -6.02 -15.30 -26.88
N THR A 121 -5.55 -15.60 -25.67
CA THR A 121 -5.37 -14.60 -24.60
C THR A 121 -4.32 -13.57 -25.01
N LEU A 122 -3.19 -14.01 -25.57
CA LEU A 122 -2.13 -13.15 -26.14
C LEU A 122 -2.65 -12.24 -27.26
N VAL A 123 -3.47 -12.75 -28.17
CA VAL A 123 -4.06 -11.94 -29.26
C VAL A 123 -5.12 -10.96 -28.71
N SER A 124 -5.88 -11.36 -27.69
CA SER A 124 -6.90 -10.52 -27.07
C SER A 124 -6.30 -9.35 -26.26
N SER A 125 -5.21 -9.59 -25.53
CA SER A 125 -4.53 -8.55 -24.73
C SER A 125 -3.82 -7.54 -25.63
N MET A 126 -3.24 -7.99 -26.74
CA MET A 126 -2.67 -7.15 -27.80
C MET A 126 -3.70 -6.14 -28.33
N HIS A 127 -4.92 -6.61 -28.68
CA HIS A 127 -5.96 -5.73 -29.22
C HIS A 127 -6.56 -4.78 -28.18
N ARG A 128 -6.70 -5.22 -26.92
CA ARG A 128 -7.38 -4.45 -25.87
C ARG A 128 -6.50 -3.36 -25.27
N ASN A 129 -5.21 -3.62 -25.06
CA ASN A 129 -4.32 -2.74 -24.29
C ASN A 129 -3.19 -2.08 -25.12
N ARG A 130 -3.09 -2.37 -26.44
CA ARG A 130 -1.99 -1.90 -27.32
C ARG A 130 -0.59 -2.18 -26.73
N GLU A 131 -0.46 -3.27 -26.01
CA GLU A 131 0.80 -3.64 -25.36
C GLU A 131 1.75 -4.33 -26.37
N PRO A 132 3.05 -3.96 -26.41
CA PRO A 132 4.01 -4.61 -27.30
C PRO A 132 4.31 -6.05 -26.84
N LEU A 133 4.50 -6.95 -27.82
CA LEU A 133 4.99 -8.30 -27.58
C LEU A 133 6.52 -8.31 -27.53
N LEU A 134 7.06 -9.08 -26.60
CA LEU A 134 8.49 -9.28 -26.39
C LEU A 134 8.83 -10.77 -26.51
N HIS A 135 9.93 -11.07 -27.19
CA HIS A 135 10.61 -12.36 -27.01
C HIS A 135 11.38 -12.31 -25.70
N CYS A 136 11.11 -13.25 -24.80
CA CYS A 136 11.72 -13.37 -23.50
C CYS A 136 12.39 -14.74 -23.33
N ALA A 137 13.65 -14.75 -22.88
CA ALA A 137 14.36 -15.97 -22.48
C ALA A 137 14.96 -15.77 -21.09
N VAL A 138 14.79 -16.76 -20.20
CA VAL A 138 15.28 -16.70 -18.81
C VAL A 138 16.28 -17.82 -18.59
N PHE A 139 17.48 -17.45 -18.14
CA PHE A 139 18.52 -18.37 -17.70
C PHE A 139 18.81 -18.19 -16.21
N ILE A 140 19.06 -19.31 -15.53
CA ILE A 140 19.33 -19.38 -14.10
C ILE A 140 20.72 -19.98 -13.94
N GLU A 141 21.69 -19.19 -13.46
CA GLU A 141 23.01 -19.67 -13.05
C GLU A 141 22.98 -19.97 -11.56
N LEU A 142 23.40 -21.18 -11.19
CA LEU A 142 23.62 -21.59 -9.81
C LEU A 142 25.12 -21.67 -9.57
N THR A 143 25.59 -21.11 -8.46
CA THR A 143 27.00 -21.00 -8.11
C THR A 143 27.21 -21.42 -6.66
N SER A 144 28.21 -22.28 -6.43
CA SER A 144 28.66 -22.63 -5.08
C SER A 144 30.18 -22.87 -5.03
N ASN A 145 30.75 -22.88 -3.83
CA ASN A 145 32.17 -23.10 -3.60
C ASN A 145 32.56 -24.59 -3.59
N ASN A 146 31.61 -25.50 -3.40
CA ASN A 146 31.84 -26.94 -3.46
C ASN A 146 30.74 -27.65 -4.28
N LEU A 147 30.99 -28.90 -4.65
CA LEU A 147 30.07 -29.67 -5.50
C LEU A 147 28.81 -30.14 -4.75
N ASP A 148 28.92 -30.43 -3.45
CA ASP A 148 27.79 -30.97 -2.68
C ASP A 148 26.77 -29.88 -2.31
N ASP A 149 27.22 -28.68 -1.95
CA ASP A 149 26.39 -27.49 -1.78
C ASP A 149 25.77 -27.07 -3.11
N LEU A 150 26.46 -27.25 -4.25
CA LEU A 150 25.83 -27.02 -5.56
C LEU A 150 24.64 -27.96 -5.76
N LYS A 151 24.76 -29.24 -5.39
CA LYS A 151 23.63 -30.20 -5.49
C LYS A 151 22.49 -29.86 -4.54
N LEU A 152 22.81 -29.39 -3.33
CA LEU A 152 21.81 -28.90 -2.39
C LEU A 152 21.06 -27.69 -2.97
N LEU A 153 21.81 -26.70 -3.48
CA LEU A 153 21.23 -25.52 -4.13
C LEU A 153 20.38 -25.89 -5.35
N GLN A 154 20.83 -26.83 -6.18
CA GLN A 154 20.03 -27.37 -7.29
C GLN A 154 18.71 -27.98 -6.79
N THR A 155 18.74 -28.76 -5.72
CA THR A 155 17.54 -29.39 -5.15
C THR A 155 16.57 -28.35 -4.61
N ASP A 156 17.07 -27.34 -3.91
CA ASP A 156 16.26 -26.25 -3.36
C ASP A 156 15.61 -25.41 -4.46
N VAL A 157 16.39 -25.02 -5.48
CA VAL A 157 15.89 -24.23 -6.62
C VAL A 157 14.88 -25.03 -7.43
N LEU A 158 15.10 -26.33 -7.62
CA LEU A 158 14.16 -27.19 -8.31
C LEU A 158 12.83 -27.30 -7.55
N THR A 159 12.88 -27.46 -6.23
CA THR A 159 11.69 -27.49 -5.37
C THR A 159 10.87 -26.21 -5.52
N GLU A 160 11.53 -25.06 -5.50
CA GLU A 160 10.87 -23.76 -5.65
C GLU A 160 10.25 -23.60 -7.04
N LEU A 161 10.97 -23.97 -8.10
CA LEU A 161 10.46 -23.94 -9.48
C LEU A 161 9.21 -24.82 -9.64
N VAL A 162 9.23 -26.05 -9.09
CA VAL A 162 8.08 -26.96 -9.13
C VAL A 162 6.88 -26.38 -8.37
N ARG A 163 7.12 -25.76 -7.21
CA ARG A 163 6.07 -25.08 -6.43
C ARG A 163 5.41 -23.95 -7.23
N SER A 164 6.20 -23.20 -7.99
CA SER A 164 5.74 -22.13 -8.88
C SER A 164 5.23 -22.64 -10.24
N LYS A 165 5.11 -23.97 -10.45
CA LYS A 165 4.70 -24.60 -11.72
C LYS A 165 5.58 -24.18 -12.91
N LEU A 166 6.87 -24.00 -12.66
CA LEU A 166 7.87 -23.62 -13.65
C LEU A 166 8.70 -24.82 -14.05
N ASN A 167 8.88 -25.00 -15.37
CA ASN A 167 9.72 -26.08 -15.92
C ASN A 167 11.03 -25.53 -16.47
N VAL A 168 12.12 -26.24 -16.21
CA VAL A 168 13.48 -25.88 -16.63
C VAL A 168 14.15 -27.00 -17.43
N ASP A 169 15.02 -26.60 -18.36
CA ASP A 169 16.04 -27.45 -18.96
C ASP A 169 17.36 -27.26 -18.21
N ARG A 170 17.97 -28.37 -17.77
CA ARG A 170 19.26 -28.32 -17.07
C ARG A 170 20.46 -28.11 -17.99
N LEU A 171 20.24 -27.98 -19.31
CA LEU A 171 21.28 -27.80 -20.32
C LEU A 171 22.37 -28.88 -20.23
N ILE A 172 21.95 -30.14 -20.06
CA ILE A 172 22.85 -31.30 -20.00
C ILE A 172 23.68 -31.34 -21.30
N LEU A 173 24.99 -31.49 -21.18
CA LEU A 173 26.00 -31.41 -22.25
C LEU A 173 26.11 -30.04 -22.96
N ARG A 174 25.36 -29.02 -22.52
CA ARG A 174 25.29 -27.68 -23.14
C ARG A 174 25.62 -26.56 -22.15
N GLN A 175 26.37 -26.90 -21.10
CA GLN A 175 26.82 -25.95 -20.07
C GLN A 175 27.75 -24.87 -20.61
N ARG A 176 28.46 -25.14 -21.71
CA ARG A 176 29.31 -24.15 -22.38
C ARG A 176 28.49 -23.01 -22.98
N GLU A 177 27.42 -23.34 -23.70
CA GLU A 177 26.48 -22.37 -24.24
C GLU A 177 25.70 -21.67 -23.12
N GLY A 178 25.37 -22.41 -22.05
CA GLY A 178 24.82 -21.87 -20.81
C GLY A 178 25.70 -20.76 -20.23
N PHE A 179 26.97 -21.05 -19.99
CA PHE A 179 27.96 -20.09 -19.47
C PHE A 179 28.05 -18.82 -20.33
N LEU A 180 28.12 -18.97 -21.65
CA LEU A 180 28.13 -17.83 -22.58
C LEU A 180 26.83 -17.01 -22.56
N SER A 181 25.72 -17.62 -22.14
CA SER A 181 24.41 -16.98 -22.04
C SER A 181 24.17 -16.30 -20.69
N VAL A 182 24.90 -16.65 -19.62
CA VAL A 182 24.70 -16.03 -18.30
C VAL A 182 25.78 -15.03 -17.90
N GLY A 183 26.92 -15.02 -18.58
CA GLY A 183 28.01 -14.11 -18.26
C GLY A 183 27.62 -12.63 -18.36
N PRO A 184 28.31 -11.71 -17.65
CA PRO A 184 28.08 -10.27 -17.76
C PRO A 184 28.23 -9.71 -19.18
N ALA A 185 29.20 -10.23 -19.95
CA ALA A 185 29.37 -9.95 -21.38
C ALA A 185 28.70 -11.03 -22.26
N GLY A 186 27.81 -11.83 -21.67
CA GLY A 186 27.14 -12.92 -22.33
C GLY A 186 26.12 -12.44 -23.35
N ARG A 187 25.72 -13.35 -24.23
CA ARG A 187 24.65 -13.17 -25.20
C ARG A 187 23.79 -14.42 -25.23
N ASN A 188 22.50 -14.30 -25.56
CA ASN A 188 21.65 -15.48 -25.74
C ASN A 188 22.16 -16.34 -26.91
N VAL A 189 23.03 -17.32 -26.62
CA VAL A 189 23.63 -18.23 -27.62
C VAL A 189 22.60 -19.21 -28.15
N PHE A 190 21.57 -19.50 -27.36
CA PHE A 190 20.49 -20.38 -27.74
C PHE A 190 19.47 -19.72 -28.69
N GLY A 191 19.55 -18.40 -28.88
CA GLY A 191 18.67 -17.64 -29.75
C GLY A 191 17.20 -17.93 -29.44
N SER A 192 16.42 -18.24 -30.47
CA SER A 192 14.98 -18.49 -30.36
C SER A 192 14.60 -19.80 -29.66
N GLN A 193 15.55 -20.69 -29.33
CA GLN A 193 15.23 -22.01 -28.78
C GLN A 193 14.51 -21.94 -27.42
N PHE A 194 14.88 -20.98 -26.58
CA PHE A 194 14.29 -20.76 -25.25
C PHE A 194 13.56 -19.39 -25.16
N GLU A 195 13.38 -18.72 -26.31
CA GLU A 195 12.56 -17.50 -26.36
C GLU A 195 11.07 -17.88 -26.38
N ARG A 196 10.28 -17.20 -25.56
CA ARG A 196 8.81 -17.19 -25.68
C ARG A 196 8.32 -15.79 -25.96
N VAL A 197 7.24 -15.70 -26.73
CA VAL A 197 6.58 -14.44 -27.01
C VAL A 197 5.56 -14.16 -25.92
N LEU A 198 5.72 -13.04 -25.24
CA LEU A 198 4.84 -12.60 -24.15
C LEU A 198 4.46 -11.11 -24.30
N PRO A 199 3.36 -10.66 -23.68
CA PRO A 199 3.09 -9.24 -23.49
C PRO A 199 4.11 -8.63 -22.52
N ALA A 200 4.42 -7.35 -22.68
CA ALA A 200 5.42 -6.66 -21.87
C ALA A 200 5.16 -6.76 -20.35
N SER A 201 3.91 -6.68 -19.92
CA SER A 201 3.45 -6.82 -18.52
C SER A 201 3.79 -8.18 -17.94
N SER A 202 3.61 -9.25 -18.71
CA SER A 202 3.95 -10.62 -18.28
C SER A 202 5.47 -10.79 -18.18
N VAL A 203 6.23 -10.17 -19.09
CA VAL A 203 7.70 -10.14 -18.98
C VAL A 203 8.15 -9.35 -17.75
N ALA A 204 7.49 -8.23 -17.44
CA ALA A 204 7.78 -7.45 -16.23
C ALA A 204 7.56 -8.28 -14.95
N ASN A 205 6.58 -9.18 -14.93
CA ASN A 205 6.34 -10.08 -13.79
C ASN A 205 7.43 -11.15 -13.60
N LEU A 206 8.30 -11.39 -14.59
CA LEU A 206 9.45 -12.29 -14.44
C LEU A 206 10.60 -11.63 -13.66
N TYR A 207 10.65 -10.29 -13.59
CA TYR A 207 11.71 -9.61 -12.87
C TYR A 207 11.53 -9.79 -11.35
N PRO A 208 12.57 -10.23 -10.63
CA PRO A 208 12.47 -10.58 -9.21
C PRO A 208 12.27 -9.37 -8.29
N PHE A 209 12.45 -8.14 -8.79
CA PHE A 209 12.34 -6.89 -8.03
C PHE A 209 11.11 -6.05 -8.41
N ASN A 210 10.13 -6.63 -9.09
CA ASN A 210 8.92 -5.92 -9.49
C ASN A 210 7.87 -5.85 -8.36
N TYR A 211 8.30 -5.37 -7.19
CA TYR A 211 7.44 -5.08 -6.05
C TYR A 211 7.72 -3.66 -5.54
N SER A 212 6.70 -2.81 -5.51
CA SER A 212 6.82 -1.48 -4.94
C SER A 212 6.65 -1.57 -3.42
N GLY A 213 7.73 -1.83 -2.70
CA GLY A 213 7.75 -1.56 -1.26
C GLY A 213 7.57 -0.07 -1.02
N LYS A 214 6.58 0.34 -0.21
CA LYS A 214 6.45 1.74 0.20
C LYS A 214 7.43 1.96 1.36
N THR A 215 8.54 2.64 1.07
CA THR A 215 9.58 2.92 2.05
C THR A 215 9.85 4.41 2.12
N ASP A 216 9.15 5.13 2.99
CA ASP A 216 9.43 6.54 3.24
C ASP A 216 10.69 6.67 4.13
N PRO A 217 11.69 7.52 3.77
CA PRO A 217 12.97 7.59 4.50
C PRO A 217 12.86 7.99 5.97
N ARG A 218 11.80 8.70 6.34
CA ARG A 218 11.51 9.17 7.71
C ARG A 218 10.22 8.57 8.28
N GLY A 219 9.70 7.54 7.64
CA GLY A 219 8.49 6.87 8.11
C GLY A 219 8.77 5.88 9.23
N PHE A 220 7.70 5.38 9.84
CA PHE A 220 7.77 4.29 10.80
C PHE A 220 7.23 3.00 10.19
N TYR A 221 7.62 1.87 10.78
CA TYR A 221 7.29 0.55 10.28
C TYR A 221 5.83 0.19 10.59
N LEU A 222 5.05 -0.08 9.54
CA LEU A 222 3.64 -0.48 9.62
C LEU A 222 3.46 -1.99 9.51
N GLY A 223 4.33 -2.66 8.77
CA GLY A 223 4.21 -4.08 8.48
C GLY A 223 4.98 -4.48 7.24
N ARG A 224 4.56 -5.58 6.62
CA ARG A 224 5.13 -6.08 5.37
C ARG A 224 4.07 -6.14 4.29
N ASP A 225 4.47 -5.92 3.04
CA ASP A 225 3.59 -6.19 1.90
C ASP A 225 3.37 -7.71 1.73
N LYS A 226 2.48 -8.10 0.81
CA LYS A 226 2.20 -9.52 0.47
C LYS A 226 3.45 -10.30 0.03
N PHE A 227 4.50 -9.59 -0.33
CA PHE A 227 5.76 -10.16 -0.79
C PHE A 227 6.75 -10.25 0.40
N GLY A 228 6.71 -9.37 1.39
CA GLY A 228 7.64 -9.35 2.52
C GLY A 228 8.52 -8.11 2.54
N SER A 229 8.33 -7.18 1.61
CA SER A 229 8.96 -5.87 1.66
C SER A 229 8.42 -5.11 2.87
N ASN A 230 9.30 -4.41 3.59
CA ASN A 230 8.85 -3.56 4.69
C ASN A 230 8.00 -2.40 4.13
N ILE A 231 6.90 -2.12 4.81
CA ILE A 231 6.06 -0.95 4.58
C ILE A 231 6.42 0.05 5.67
N ILE A 232 7.09 1.13 5.25
CA ILE A 232 7.51 2.23 6.11
C ILE A 232 6.82 3.49 5.59
N VAL A 233 6.00 4.11 6.44
CA VAL A 233 5.15 5.24 6.04
C VAL A 233 5.38 6.44 6.93
N ASP A 234 5.53 7.58 6.30
CA ASP A 234 5.55 8.89 6.95
C ASP A 234 4.21 9.60 6.71
N PHE A 235 3.38 9.73 7.75
CA PHE A 235 2.08 10.40 7.64
C PHE A 235 2.18 11.94 7.55
N ASP A 236 3.33 12.52 7.91
CA ASP A 236 3.53 13.97 7.81
C ASP A 236 4.03 14.38 6.42
N LYS A 237 4.52 13.42 5.63
CA LYS A 237 5.03 13.69 4.30
C LYS A 237 3.95 14.31 3.43
N ARG A 238 4.27 15.47 2.84
CA ARG A 238 3.48 16.13 1.81
C ARG A 238 4.11 15.87 0.45
N ASP A 239 3.28 15.47 -0.49
CA ASP A 239 3.66 15.03 -1.83
C ASP A 239 2.47 15.27 -2.78
N ASP A 240 2.66 15.14 -4.09
CA ASP A 240 1.60 15.42 -5.07
C ASP A 240 0.36 14.52 -4.87
N ASP A 241 0.56 13.31 -4.33
CA ASP A 241 -0.47 12.33 -4.00
C ASP A 241 -0.92 12.37 -2.51
N LYS A 242 -0.33 13.23 -1.67
CA LYS A 242 -0.56 13.31 -0.21
C LYS A 242 -0.79 14.75 0.23
N THR A 243 -2.05 15.17 0.17
CA THR A 243 -2.46 16.53 0.52
C THR A 243 -2.67 16.73 2.03
N ASN A 244 -3.03 15.68 2.77
CA ASN A 244 -3.29 15.75 4.21
C ASN A 244 -2.73 14.52 4.96
N ALA A 245 -2.71 14.60 6.29
CA ALA A 245 -2.23 13.54 7.19
C ALA A 245 -3.38 12.67 7.75
N ASN A 246 -4.57 12.71 7.16
CA ASN A 246 -5.73 12.01 7.70
C ASN A 246 -5.63 10.51 7.36
N ILE A 247 -5.95 9.66 8.33
CA ILE A 247 -5.86 8.21 8.21
C ILE A 247 -7.25 7.61 8.38
N LEU A 248 -7.66 6.77 7.43
CA LEU A 248 -8.90 6.01 7.51
C LEU A 248 -8.58 4.52 7.67
N ILE A 249 -8.96 3.94 8.81
CA ILE A 249 -8.77 2.52 9.11
C ILE A 249 -10.14 1.82 9.08
N LEU A 250 -10.32 0.91 8.13
CA LEU A 250 -11.55 0.13 7.96
C LEU A 250 -11.27 -1.35 8.13
N GLY A 251 -12.21 -2.07 8.73
CA GLY A 251 -12.09 -3.51 8.96
C GLY A 251 -13.26 -4.04 9.80
N ASN A 252 -13.54 -5.33 9.66
CA ASN A 252 -14.54 -5.98 10.50
C ASN A 252 -13.99 -6.21 11.92
N SER A 253 -14.89 -6.52 12.87
CA SER A 253 -14.47 -6.90 14.22
C SER A 253 -13.52 -8.11 14.16
N GLY A 254 -12.47 -8.09 14.99
CA GLY A 254 -11.46 -9.15 15.06
C GLY A 254 -10.37 -9.13 13.97
N GLN A 255 -10.39 -8.19 13.03
CA GLN A 255 -9.37 -8.09 11.97
C GLN A 255 -8.12 -7.28 12.36
N GLY A 256 -7.99 -6.89 13.63
CA GLY A 256 -6.80 -6.19 14.12
C GLY A 256 -6.81 -4.67 13.96
N LYS A 257 -7.98 -4.03 13.78
CA LYS A 257 -8.11 -2.56 13.73
C LYS A 257 -7.49 -1.88 14.95
N SER A 258 -7.87 -2.31 16.14
CA SER A 258 -7.39 -1.74 17.40
C SER A 258 -5.90 -2.01 17.62
N TYR A 259 -5.40 -3.15 17.15
CA TYR A 259 -3.98 -3.45 17.19
C TYR A 259 -3.18 -2.50 16.29
N LEU A 260 -3.63 -2.30 15.05
CA LEU A 260 -3.01 -1.37 14.11
C LEU A 260 -3.04 0.07 14.64
N LEU A 261 -4.17 0.49 15.21
CA LEU A 261 -4.30 1.82 15.78
C LEU A 261 -3.36 2.00 16.98
N LYS A 262 -3.28 1.03 17.92
CA LYS A 262 -2.31 1.05 19.03
C LYS A 262 -0.88 1.21 18.54
N LEU A 263 -0.49 0.44 17.52
CA LEU A 263 0.84 0.56 16.91
C LEU A 263 1.10 1.98 16.40
N ILE A 264 0.15 2.55 15.64
CA ILE A 264 0.27 3.92 15.12
C ILE A 264 0.35 4.94 16.26
N LEU A 265 -0.51 4.84 17.27
CA LEU A 265 -0.54 5.76 18.40
C LEU A 265 0.78 5.72 19.19
N CYS A 266 1.33 4.55 19.46
CA CYS A 266 2.64 4.42 20.11
C CYS A 266 3.74 5.14 19.30
N ASN A 267 3.80 4.92 17.99
CA ASN A 267 4.80 5.57 17.14
C ASN A 267 4.62 7.10 17.10
N ILE A 268 3.38 7.59 17.08
CA ILE A 268 3.09 9.04 17.13
C ILE A 268 3.56 9.62 18.47
N LEU A 269 3.26 8.96 19.59
CA LEU A 269 3.69 9.39 20.92
C LEU A 269 5.22 9.38 21.05
N GLU A 270 5.89 8.32 20.56
CA GLU A 270 7.36 8.22 20.55
C GLU A 270 8.02 9.29 19.66
N SER A 271 7.33 9.74 18.60
CA SER A 271 7.79 10.87 17.77
C SER A 271 7.66 12.24 18.45
N GLY A 272 7.15 12.29 19.69
CA GLY A 272 7.00 13.51 20.49
C GLY A 272 5.72 14.29 20.18
N LYS A 273 4.73 13.68 19.53
CA LYS A 273 3.45 14.32 19.21
C LYS A 273 2.41 14.02 20.29
N ALA A 274 1.46 14.93 20.43
CA ALA A 274 0.30 14.74 21.30
C ALA A 274 -0.77 13.89 20.61
N VAL A 275 -1.45 13.05 21.40
CA VAL A 275 -2.56 12.21 20.96
C VAL A 275 -3.78 12.48 21.84
N LEU A 276 -4.92 12.71 21.20
CA LEU A 276 -6.24 12.68 21.83
C LEU A 276 -7.02 11.50 21.24
N CYS A 277 -7.49 10.59 22.08
CA CYS A 277 -8.23 9.40 21.65
C CYS A 277 -9.64 9.41 22.27
N LEU A 278 -10.65 9.19 21.42
CA LEU A 278 -12.03 8.95 21.85
C LEU A 278 -12.28 7.44 21.83
N ASP A 279 -12.39 6.84 23.00
CA ASP A 279 -12.47 5.39 23.18
C ASP A 279 -13.83 4.96 23.76
N PRO A 280 -14.81 4.64 22.91
CA PRO A 280 -16.11 4.17 23.38
C PRO A 280 -16.09 2.72 23.89
N GLU A 281 -15.06 1.93 23.57
CA GLU A 281 -14.99 0.48 23.88
C GLU A 281 -14.04 0.17 25.05
N HIS A 282 -13.38 1.19 25.62
CA HIS A 282 -12.40 1.04 26.69
C HIS A 282 -11.21 0.12 26.34
N GLU A 283 -10.84 0.08 25.05
CA GLU A 283 -9.74 -0.77 24.56
C GLU A 283 -8.35 -0.15 24.75
N TYR A 284 -8.25 1.15 25.01
CA TYR A 284 -6.98 1.89 25.05
C TYR A 284 -6.59 2.37 26.47
N ILE A 285 -7.30 1.93 27.52
CA ILE A 285 -7.01 2.33 28.91
C ILE A 285 -5.56 2.02 29.28
N ASP A 286 -5.10 0.79 29.07
CA ASP A 286 -3.72 0.38 29.40
C ASP A 286 -2.67 1.24 28.70
N LEU A 287 -2.95 1.64 27.44
CA LEU A 287 -2.07 2.51 26.67
C LEU A 287 -2.07 3.93 27.24
N ALA A 288 -3.24 4.45 27.57
CA ALA A 288 -3.40 5.78 28.16
C ALA A 288 -2.75 5.87 29.54
N GLU A 289 -2.87 4.84 30.39
CA GLU A 289 -2.22 4.77 31.70
C GLU A 289 -0.69 4.66 31.58
N SER A 290 -0.18 4.02 30.51
CA SER A 290 1.26 3.87 30.29
C SER A 290 1.94 5.13 29.80
N PHE A 291 1.29 5.92 28.93
CA PHE A 291 1.90 7.08 28.26
C PHE A 291 1.31 8.44 28.64
N GLY A 292 0.20 8.49 29.38
CA GLY A 292 -0.51 9.74 29.64
C GLY A 292 -1.59 9.63 30.71
N CYS A 293 -2.81 10.02 30.35
CA CYS A 293 -3.95 9.99 31.27
C CYS A 293 -5.19 9.41 30.59
N PHE A 294 -5.99 8.71 31.37
CA PHE A 294 -7.31 8.23 30.97
C PHE A 294 -8.38 9.04 31.71
N ILE A 295 -9.32 9.61 30.95
CA ILE A 295 -10.42 10.43 31.48
C ILE A 295 -11.73 9.67 31.28
N ASP A 296 -12.25 9.11 32.36
CA ASP A 296 -13.55 8.44 32.36
C ASP A 296 -14.68 9.48 32.53
N LEU A 297 -15.40 9.75 31.44
CA LEU A 297 -16.55 10.65 31.41
C LEU A 297 -17.86 9.99 31.89
N MET A 298 -17.90 8.67 32.08
CA MET A 298 -19.11 7.95 32.51
C MET A 298 -19.28 7.90 34.03
N ARG A 299 -18.17 7.89 34.79
CA ARG A 299 -18.21 7.85 36.27
C ARG A 299 -18.59 9.17 36.94
N GLY A 300 -18.70 10.26 36.17
CA GLY A 300 -19.12 11.57 36.66
C GLY A 300 -18.08 12.35 37.48
N GLN A 301 -16.85 11.81 37.62
CA GLN A 301 -15.70 12.51 38.22
C GLN A 301 -15.23 13.66 37.33
N TYR A 302 -15.12 13.41 36.03
CA TYR A 302 -14.78 14.41 35.03
C TYR A 302 -16.05 14.78 34.25
N ARG A 303 -16.27 16.07 34.04
CA ARG A 303 -17.47 16.59 33.37
C ARG A 303 -17.06 17.65 32.36
N ILE A 304 -17.70 17.60 31.20
CA ILE A 304 -17.59 18.63 30.17
C ILE A 304 -18.88 19.42 30.22
N ASN A 305 -18.79 20.73 30.44
CA ASN A 305 -19.95 21.63 30.35
C ASN A 305 -20.16 22.06 28.90
N PRO A 306 -21.23 21.61 28.20
CA PRO A 306 -21.49 22.03 26.82
C PRO A 306 -21.77 23.54 26.72
N LEU A 307 -22.27 24.17 27.79
CA LEU A 307 -22.59 25.60 27.83
C LEU A 307 -21.35 26.49 28.06
N GLU A 308 -20.16 25.92 28.22
CA GLU A 308 -18.92 26.70 28.27
C GLU A 308 -18.47 27.10 26.85
N PRO A 309 -18.45 28.41 26.49
CA PRO A 309 -18.11 28.82 25.13
C PRO A 309 -16.67 28.49 24.73
N LYS A 310 -16.54 27.61 23.73
CA LYS A 310 -15.24 27.24 23.15
C LYS A 310 -14.87 28.14 21.98
N THR A 311 -13.58 28.41 21.83
CA THR A 311 -13.01 29.06 20.64
C THR A 311 -12.84 28.01 19.56
N TRP A 312 -13.62 28.13 18.49
CA TRP A 312 -13.43 27.34 17.28
C TRP A 312 -12.47 28.12 16.38
N ASP A 313 -11.21 28.23 16.82
CA ASP A 313 -10.15 28.85 16.03
C ASP A 313 -9.74 27.89 14.91
N GLU A 314 -10.58 27.74 13.90
CA GLU A 314 -10.06 27.35 12.59
C GLU A 314 -9.47 28.61 11.97
N GLY A 315 -8.24 28.54 11.47
CA GLY A 315 -7.55 29.64 10.78
C GLY A 315 -8.20 30.06 9.45
N GLY A 316 -9.51 29.89 9.32
CA GLY A 316 -10.33 30.39 8.22
C GLY A 316 -10.63 31.88 8.41
N SER A 317 -10.47 32.62 7.32
CA SER A 317 -10.98 33.98 7.21
C SER A 317 -12.50 33.99 7.51
N PRO A 318 -13.03 34.98 8.25
CA PRO A 318 -14.49 35.20 8.40
C PRO A 318 -15.25 35.35 7.08
N GLU A 319 -14.55 35.44 5.94
CA GLU A 319 -15.09 35.62 4.59
C GLU A 319 -15.24 34.30 3.81
N ASP A 320 -14.97 33.14 4.41
CA ASP A 320 -15.02 31.85 3.69
C ASP A 320 -16.48 31.40 3.42
N ALA A 321 -16.94 31.57 2.17
CA ALA A 321 -18.32 31.37 1.76
C ALA A 321 -18.78 29.90 1.74
N ASP A 322 -17.84 28.95 1.87
CA ASP A 322 -18.10 27.50 1.88
C ASP A 322 -18.21 26.91 3.30
N ALA A 323 -17.93 27.69 4.35
CA ALA A 323 -18.07 27.24 5.73
C ALA A 323 -19.55 27.11 6.15
N PRO A 324 -19.91 26.13 7.02
CA PRO A 324 -21.25 25.99 7.59
C PRO A 324 -21.71 27.28 8.30
N GLN A 325 -23.02 27.55 8.37
CA GLN A 325 -23.55 28.81 8.94
C GLN A 325 -23.04 29.14 10.34
N ALA A 326 -22.77 28.12 11.18
CA ALA A 326 -22.18 28.27 12.51
C ALA A 326 -20.85 29.06 12.51
N PHE A 327 -20.10 29.02 11.40
CA PHE A 327 -18.78 29.62 11.24
C PHE A 327 -18.81 31.00 10.55
N ARG A 328 -19.98 31.46 10.08
CA ARG A 328 -20.16 32.79 9.48
C ARG A 328 -20.53 33.88 10.49
N GLN A 329 -20.76 33.50 11.74
CA GLN A 329 -21.15 34.43 12.81
C GLN A 329 -19.88 35.07 13.42
N SER A 330 -19.92 36.39 13.62
CA SER A 330 -18.73 37.20 13.91
C SER A 330 -18.25 37.16 15.37
N THR A 331 -19.06 36.65 16.29
CA THR A 331 -18.76 36.68 17.73
C THR A 331 -18.69 35.27 18.31
N LYS A 332 -17.82 35.09 19.31
CA LYS A 332 -17.55 33.78 19.94
C LYS A 332 -18.81 33.15 20.54
N LEU A 333 -19.67 33.96 21.18
CA LEU A 333 -20.88 33.47 21.81
C LEU A 333 -21.90 33.00 20.76
N SER A 334 -22.07 33.73 19.66
CA SER A 334 -22.97 33.33 18.57
C SER A 334 -22.52 32.01 17.93
N GLN A 335 -21.22 31.86 17.60
CA GLN A 335 -20.68 30.59 17.09
C GLN A 335 -20.96 29.43 18.06
N HIS A 336 -20.76 29.66 19.35
CA HIS A 336 -21.04 28.66 20.38
C HIS A 336 -22.53 28.33 20.52
N ILE A 337 -23.42 29.32 20.43
CA ILE A 337 -24.86 29.10 20.40
C ILE A 337 -25.25 28.26 19.18
N SER A 338 -24.66 28.50 18.01
CA SER A 338 -24.89 27.67 16.83
C SER A 338 -24.43 26.23 17.03
N PHE A 339 -23.26 26.02 17.65
CA PHE A 339 -22.81 24.68 18.06
C PHE A 339 -23.81 24.01 19.00
N LEU A 340 -24.36 24.76 19.97
CA LEU A 340 -25.37 24.26 20.89
C LEU A 340 -26.67 23.85 20.18
N LYS A 341 -27.08 24.55 19.11
CA LYS A 341 -28.23 24.11 18.28
C LYS A 341 -28.01 22.71 17.73
N ASP A 342 -26.83 22.46 17.17
CA ASP A 342 -26.48 21.15 16.62
C ASP A 342 -26.33 20.10 17.72
N PHE A 343 -25.76 20.47 18.88
CA PHE A 343 -25.69 19.61 20.06
C PHE A 343 -27.09 19.13 20.52
N PHE A 344 -28.05 20.04 20.65
CA PHE A 344 -29.42 19.68 21.06
C PHE A 344 -30.15 18.85 19.99
N ARG A 345 -29.91 19.12 18.69
CA ARG A 345 -30.42 18.29 17.59
C ARG A 345 -29.86 16.86 17.61
N CYS A 346 -28.59 16.68 17.97
CA CYS A 346 -27.99 15.35 18.09
C CYS A 346 -28.51 14.55 19.30
N TYR A 347 -28.98 15.23 20.34
CA TYR A 347 -29.47 14.58 21.55
C TYR A 347 -30.88 14.00 21.41
N LYS A 348 -31.80 14.76 20.80
CA LYS A 348 -33.20 14.35 20.56
C LYS A 348 -33.72 14.93 19.27
N ASP A 349 -34.79 14.31 18.75
CA ASP A 349 -35.53 14.75 17.54
C ASP A 349 -36.34 16.04 17.78
N PHE A 350 -35.68 17.10 18.23
CA PHE A 350 -36.26 18.43 18.34
C PHE A 350 -36.52 19.01 16.95
N SER A 351 -37.75 19.47 16.71
CA SER A 351 -38.05 20.20 15.47
C SER A 351 -37.39 21.58 15.47
N ASP A 352 -37.30 22.22 14.30
CA ASP A 352 -36.69 23.55 14.18
C ASP A 352 -37.33 24.57 15.12
N ARG A 353 -38.64 24.50 15.35
CA ARG A 353 -39.35 25.38 16.30
C ARG A 353 -38.85 25.20 17.74
N HIS A 354 -38.57 23.97 18.15
CA HIS A 354 -38.00 23.69 19.48
C HIS A 354 -36.59 24.28 19.58
N ILE A 355 -35.77 24.05 18.55
CA ILE A 355 -34.38 24.52 18.51
C ILE A 355 -34.31 26.05 18.53
N ASP A 356 -35.18 26.75 17.80
CA ASP A 356 -35.24 28.21 17.81
C ASP A 356 -35.71 28.76 19.17
N ALA A 357 -36.64 28.08 19.85
CA ALA A 357 -37.02 28.44 21.21
C ALA A 357 -35.88 28.19 22.22
N ILE A 358 -35.14 27.09 22.08
CA ILE A 358 -33.94 26.81 22.89
C ILE A 358 -32.86 27.88 22.65
N GLU A 359 -32.65 28.32 21.40
CA GLU A 359 -31.72 29.40 21.07
C GLU A 359 -32.07 30.71 21.79
N ILE A 360 -33.35 31.10 21.80
CA ILE A 360 -33.81 32.27 22.56
C ILE A 360 -33.53 32.10 24.06
N MET A 361 -33.77 30.90 24.61
CA MET A 361 -33.53 30.59 26.02
C MET A 361 -32.05 30.61 26.38
N LEU A 362 -31.17 30.12 25.49
CA LEU A 362 -29.72 30.22 25.65
C LEU A 362 -29.28 31.68 25.68
N GLY A 363 -29.79 32.52 24.77
CA GLY A 363 -29.52 33.96 24.77
C GLY A 363 -29.89 34.63 26.10
N LYS A 364 -31.11 34.38 26.59
CA LYS A 364 -31.58 34.86 27.90
C LYS A 364 -30.71 34.33 29.05
N LEU A 365 -30.29 33.07 28.98
CA LEU A 365 -29.46 32.44 30.01
C LEU A 365 -28.09 33.10 30.11
N TYR A 366 -27.39 33.27 28.98
CA TYR A 366 -26.08 33.93 28.98
C TYR A 366 -26.20 35.39 29.43
N GLU A 367 -27.25 36.11 29.00
CA GLU A 367 -27.50 37.49 29.47
C GLU A 367 -27.72 37.55 30.98
N LYS A 368 -28.48 36.59 31.56
CA LYS A 368 -28.69 36.47 33.02
C LYS A 368 -27.39 36.23 33.78
N PHE A 369 -26.42 35.55 33.16
CA PHE A 369 -25.08 35.32 33.72
C PHE A 369 -24.09 36.45 33.38
N GLY A 370 -24.52 37.54 32.74
CA GLY A 370 -23.64 38.65 32.35
C GLY A 370 -22.67 38.30 31.23
N ILE A 371 -22.94 37.23 30.48
CA ILE A 371 -22.13 36.76 29.35
C ILE A 371 -22.73 37.31 28.06
N SER A 372 -21.92 38.03 27.30
CA SER A 372 -22.30 38.64 26.03
C SER A 372 -21.13 38.55 25.05
N ASP A 373 -21.35 39.02 23.81
CA ASP A 373 -20.30 39.10 22.79
C ASP A 373 -19.10 39.99 23.18
N ARG A 374 -19.26 40.85 24.19
CA ARG A 374 -18.22 41.74 24.70
C ARG A 374 -17.44 41.17 25.89
N THR A 375 -17.84 40.00 26.40
CA THR A 375 -17.25 39.39 27.58
C THR A 375 -15.85 38.86 27.28
N ASP A 376 -14.87 39.17 28.14
CA ASP A 376 -13.54 38.58 28.03
C ASP A 376 -13.53 37.18 28.65
N PHE A 377 -13.70 36.17 27.79
CA PHE A 377 -13.73 34.76 28.18
C PHE A 377 -12.42 34.24 28.79
N ARG A 378 -11.29 34.96 28.66
CA ARG A 378 -10.02 34.55 29.30
C ARG A 378 -10.02 34.79 30.81
N SER A 379 -10.88 35.68 31.28
CA SER A 379 -10.99 36.05 32.69
C SER A 379 -11.93 35.14 33.51
N LEU A 380 -12.73 34.32 32.83
CA LEU A 380 -13.73 33.45 33.44
C LEU A 380 -13.16 32.06 33.75
N ALA A 381 -13.47 31.55 34.94
CA ALA A 381 -13.21 30.18 35.33
C ALA A 381 -14.36 29.25 34.89
N ALA A 382 -14.11 27.94 34.88
CA ALA A 382 -15.11 26.94 34.48
C ALA A 382 -16.41 26.99 35.31
N THR A 383 -16.36 27.51 36.54
CA THR A 383 -17.49 27.66 37.46
C THR A 383 -18.36 28.89 37.19
N ASP A 384 -17.87 29.83 36.38
CA ASP A 384 -18.58 31.10 36.12
C ASP A 384 -19.61 30.97 34.99
N TYR A 385 -19.57 29.86 34.25
CA TYR A 385 -20.47 29.57 33.14
C TYR A 385 -21.75 28.89 33.63
N PRO A 386 -22.91 29.17 32.98
CA PRO A 386 -24.14 28.46 33.28
C PRO A 386 -23.99 26.97 33.00
N ILE A 387 -24.77 26.14 33.70
CA ILE A 387 -24.87 24.70 33.47
C ILE A 387 -26.26 24.32 32.94
N LEU A 388 -26.39 23.09 32.43
CA LEU A 388 -27.65 22.59 31.85
C LEU A 388 -28.84 22.65 32.83
N SER A 389 -28.59 22.52 34.14
CA SER A 389 -29.63 22.67 35.16
C SER A 389 -30.12 24.12 35.27
N ASP A 390 -29.27 25.13 35.02
CA ASP A 390 -29.68 26.54 35.01
C ASP A 390 -30.55 26.85 33.78
N LEU A 391 -30.21 26.26 32.63
CA LEU A 391 -31.04 26.35 31.43
C LEU A 391 -32.43 25.75 31.69
N TYR A 392 -32.48 24.57 32.32
CA TYR A 392 -33.75 23.92 32.66
C TYR A 392 -34.59 24.77 33.62
N ALA A 393 -33.97 25.30 34.67
CA ALA A 393 -34.65 26.17 35.64
C ALA A 393 -35.19 27.44 34.97
N LEU A 394 -34.42 28.06 34.06
CA LEU A 394 -34.88 29.23 33.30
C LEU A 394 -36.11 28.92 32.45
N ILE A 395 -36.12 27.77 31.77
CA ILE A 395 -37.26 27.36 30.93
C ILE A 395 -38.49 27.04 31.80
N ASP A 396 -38.30 26.40 32.96
CA ASP A 396 -39.40 26.11 33.91
C ASP A 396 -39.99 27.41 34.50
N ASP A 397 -39.14 28.38 34.84
CA ASP A 397 -39.57 29.70 35.30
C ASP A 397 -40.38 30.44 34.21
N GLU A 398 -39.93 30.41 32.96
CA GLU A 398 -40.64 30.99 31.80
C GLU A 398 -41.96 30.26 31.51
N PHE A 399 -42.01 28.94 31.70
CA PHE A 399 -43.23 28.15 31.55
C PHE A 399 -44.27 28.44 32.64
N ARG A 400 -43.84 28.52 33.91
CA ARG A 400 -44.71 28.85 35.05
C ARG A 400 -45.18 30.30 35.03
N GLY A 401 -44.30 31.20 34.61
CA GLY A 401 -44.58 32.62 34.42
C GLY A 401 -45.32 32.95 33.13
N TYR A 402 -45.70 31.94 32.33
CA TYR A 402 -46.30 32.15 31.01
C TYR A 402 -47.68 32.80 31.13
N ASP A 403 -47.75 34.06 30.71
CA ASP A 403 -48.97 34.86 30.71
C ASP A 403 -49.56 34.94 29.29
N LYS A 404 -50.69 34.24 29.08
CA LYS A 404 -51.44 34.22 27.81
C LYS A 404 -51.97 35.60 27.39
N THR A 405 -52.01 36.58 28.30
CA THR A 405 -52.51 37.92 28.02
C THR A 405 -51.43 38.86 27.46
N LYS A 406 -50.15 38.47 27.52
CA LYS A 406 -49.03 39.24 26.96
C LYS A 406 -48.59 38.66 25.63
N TYR A 407 -47.92 39.47 24.82
CA TYR A 407 -47.26 39.00 23.61
C TYR A 407 -46.11 38.07 23.99
N GLN A 408 -46.12 36.85 23.43
CA GLN A 408 -45.10 35.83 23.63
C GLN A 408 -44.63 35.33 22.26
N LEU A 409 -43.32 35.15 22.09
CA LEU A 409 -42.70 34.71 20.84
C LEU A 409 -42.90 33.20 20.58
N TYR A 410 -43.06 32.41 21.65
CA TYR A 410 -43.20 30.96 21.63
C TYR A 410 -44.48 30.54 22.37
N PRO A 411 -45.17 29.47 21.95
CA PRO A 411 -46.35 28.97 22.65
C PRO A 411 -45.98 28.21 23.93
N GLN A 412 -46.91 28.17 24.88
CA GLN A 412 -46.73 27.49 26.17
C GLN A 412 -46.48 25.99 26.01
N GLU A 413 -47.15 25.33 25.06
CA GLU A 413 -46.98 23.89 24.83
C GLU A 413 -45.54 23.56 24.39
N LEU A 414 -44.91 24.43 23.59
CA LEU A 414 -43.54 24.22 23.11
C LEU A 414 -42.53 24.23 24.26
N LEU A 415 -42.70 25.11 25.25
CA LEU A 415 -41.86 25.11 26.45
C LEU A 415 -42.04 23.82 27.26
N GLN A 416 -43.27 23.33 27.37
CA GLN A 416 -43.56 22.06 28.04
C GLN A 416 -42.88 20.88 27.33
N GLU A 417 -42.94 20.84 26.00
CA GLU A 417 -42.28 19.82 25.18
C GLU A 417 -40.75 19.86 25.34
N ILE A 418 -40.16 21.07 25.36
CA ILE A 418 -38.72 21.27 25.60
C ILE A 418 -38.34 20.77 27.01
N LEU A 419 -39.10 21.14 28.04
CA LEU A 419 -38.84 20.68 29.42
C LEU A 419 -38.88 19.15 29.52
N LEU A 420 -39.89 18.51 28.95
CA LEU A 420 -39.98 17.05 28.89
C LEU A 420 -38.82 16.44 28.10
N GLY A 421 -38.39 17.10 27.02
CA GLY A 421 -37.27 16.69 26.19
C GLY A 421 -35.94 16.70 26.94
N LEU A 422 -35.67 17.77 27.69
CA LEU A 422 -34.41 18.06 28.35
C LEU A 422 -34.30 17.52 29.78
N HIS A 423 -35.40 17.15 30.43
CA HIS A 423 -35.42 16.72 31.84
C HIS A 423 -34.32 15.72 32.18
N SER A 424 -34.20 14.61 31.43
CA SER A 424 -33.23 13.55 31.72
C SER A 424 -31.77 14.02 31.64
N MET A 425 -31.44 14.94 30.72
CA MET A 425 -30.09 15.49 30.58
C MET A 425 -29.78 16.51 31.67
N CYS A 426 -30.74 17.39 31.98
CA CYS A 426 -30.50 18.55 32.84
C CYS A 426 -30.66 18.25 34.34
N MET A 427 -31.59 17.35 34.69
CA MET A 427 -31.95 17.03 36.09
C MET A 427 -31.54 15.61 36.51
N GLY A 428 -31.08 14.79 35.56
CA GLY A 428 -30.83 13.37 35.75
C GLY A 428 -32.04 12.50 35.36
N ALA A 429 -31.77 11.23 35.10
CA ALA A 429 -32.76 10.20 34.82
C ALA A 429 -33.52 9.77 36.08
#